data_AF-A0A4V1SEG7-F1
#
_entry.id   AF-A0A4V1SEG7-F1
#
_cell.length_a   1.000
_cell.length_b   1.000
_cell.length_c   1.000
_cell.angle_alpha   90.00
_cell.angle_beta   90.00
_cell.angle_gamma   90.00
#
_symmetry.space_group_name_H-M   'P 1'
#
loop_
_entity.id
_entity.type
_entity.pdbx_description
1 polymer ?
#
loop_
_entity_poly.entity_id
_entity_poly.type
_entity_poly.pdbx_seq_one_letter_code
_entity_poly.pdbx_strand_id
1 'polypeptide(L)'
;MPVPTMTRNTTSPLLTGLAIFGATLAAGYLAMAYSGRLSTGVPSLATVGVAGGDRGPRSGPLVLSDLLDKEKNRLACYASGSLQERLEDWTDEEVATAFRESIKSPAGCFASEAGDSISNLLYVEWVRRDFDGALEWFQSEPSRSLKGGLVYYLSKAWPAERSEEGLAFATANPDLFPINRVWPLFGTILTSRAAQGPQAVEDFFRDLRQSGIEPRFALSVSIPDGFDFRALSESPEFSELCQSRNADAIIRAWSDQDPDGVFDWMLDDHGPAALRTLISSAAGTPAEKIRWMGGKMVELSPEQRQEFYGSMLGRWVQIPYDMQQFMGGLKDPGLQDEVDRLSLQMIYAGNGRGAFLFLDAIEDPARRIELLETAEPHRLFTEAPYFRGYGPSTEHKLVEKLKAWNATPDQIRTIVDRFKK
;
A
#
# COMPACT_ATOMS: atom_id res chain seq x y z
N MET A 1 -17.55 53.73 44.44
CA MET A 1 -16.84 53.29 43.22
C MET A 1 -17.35 51.91 42.87
N PRO A 2 -18.14 51.74 41.79
CA PRO A 2 -18.66 50.43 41.40
C PRO A 2 -17.74 49.77 40.38
N VAL A 3 -17.58 48.45 40.53
CA VAL A 3 -16.78 47.55 39.67
C VAL A 3 -17.54 47.31 38.35
N PRO A 4 -16.88 47.30 37.18
CA PRO A 4 -17.56 47.09 35.91
C PRO A 4 -17.73 45.60 35.61
N THR A 5 -18.98 45.22 35.31
CA THR A 5 -19.40 43.90 34.83
C THR A 5 -18.97 43.71 33.38
N MET A 6 -18.06 42.77 33.11
CA MET A 6 -17.74 42.34 31.73
C MET A 6 -18.78 41.32 31.25
N THR A 7 -19.60 41.71 30.28
CA THR A 7 -20.42 40.80 29.47
C THR A 7 -19.57 40.22 28.32
N ARG A 8 -19.31 38.92 28.35
CA ARG A 8 -18.73 38.18 27.21
C ARG A 8 -19.83 37.86 26.20
N ASN A 9 -19.76 38.47 25.02
CA ASN A 9 -20.47 38.02 23.83
C ASN A 9 -19.69 36.88 23.19
N THR A 10 -20.25 35.67 23.21
CA THR A 10 -19.80 34.54 22.38
C THR A 10 -20.75 34.37 21.20
N THR A 11 -20.40 34.96 20.06
CA THR A 11 -20.95 34.57 18.74
C THR A 11 -20.02 33.54 18.13
N SER A 12 -20.51 32.30 17.98
CA SER A 12 -19.85 31.25 17.19
C SER A 12 -20.33 31.31 15.74
N PRO A 13 -19.45 31.19 14.73
CA PRO A 13 -19.86 30.78 13.40
C PRO A 13 -19.57 29.29 13.23
N LEU A 14 -20.64 28.49 13.20
CA LEU A 14 -20.68 27.16 12.59
C LEU A 14 -21.08 27.32 11.12
N LEU A 15 -20.63 26.38 10.28
CA LEU A 15 -21.06 26.08 8.89
C LEU A 15 -20.28 26.74 7.75
N THR A 16 -19.09 26.22 7.43
CA THR A 16 -18.69 25.90 6.05
C THR A 16 -17.44 25.02 6.04
N GLY A 17 -17.58 23.70 6.01
CA GLY A 17 -16.40 22.82 6.05
C GLY A 17 -16.65 21.33 5.86
N LEU A 18 -17.73 20.92 5.18
CA LEU A 18 -18.07 19.50 5.03
C LEU A 18 -18.20 19.00 3.59
N ALA A 19 -17.81 19.81 2.59
CA ALA A 19 -17.94 19.44 1.17
C ALA A 19 -16.63 19.02 0.49
N ILE A 20 -15.46 19.08 1.16
CA ILE A 20 -14.15 18.84 0.53
C ILE A 20 -13.61 17.42 0.80
N PHE A 21 -14.19 16.67 1.75
CA PHE A 21 -13.67 15.35 2.15
C PHE A 21 -13.97 14.18 1.19
N GLY A 22 -14.89 14.34 0.23
CA GLY A 22 -15.33 13.25 -0.66
C GLY A 22 -14.46 12.99 -1.90
N ALA A 23 -13.67 13.97 -2.36
CA ALA A 23 -13.00 13.89 -3.66
C ALA A 23 -11.58 13.26 -3.59
N THR A 24 -10.90 13.37 -2.45
CA THR A 24 -9.48 12.96 -2.31
C THR A 24 -9.29 11.44 -2.12
N LEU A 25 -10.36 10.68 -1.85
CA LEU A 25 -10.31 9.22 -1.71
C LEU A 25 -10.19 8.49 -3.06
N ALA A 26 -10.54 9.13 -4.18
CA ALA A 26 -10.66 8.44 -5.48
C ALA A 26 -9.37 8.42 -6.32
N ALA A 27 -8.45 9.37 -6.15
CA ALA A 27 -7.27 9.48 -7.02
C ALA A 27 -6.14 8.48 -6.67
N GLY A 28 -6.02 8.06 -5.41
CA GLY A 28 -4.97 7.15 -4.96
C GLY A 28 -5.18 5.67 -5.32
N TYR A 29 -6.43 5.24 -5.52
CA TYR A 29 -6.76 3.82 -5.69
C TYR A 29 -6.62 3.31 -7.13
N LEU A 30 -6.71 4.18 -8.14
CA LEU A 30 -6.62 3.79 -9.56
C LEU A 30 -5.22 3.34 -10.00
N ALA A 31 -4.16 3.65 -9.25
CA ALA A 31 -2.80 3.24 -9.58
C ALA A 31 -2.47 1.79 -9.18
N MET A 32 -3.22 1.16 -8.27
CA MET A 32 -2.91 -0.19 -7.77
C MET A 32 -3.68 -1.34 -8.47
N ALA A 33 -4.69 -1.04 -9.28
CA ALA A 33 -5.53 -2.07 -9.89
C ALA A 33 -4.95 -2.73 -11.17
N TYR A 34 -3.75 -2.35 -11.62
CA TYR A 34 -3.22 -2.77 -12.93
C TYR A 34 -2.07 -3.80 -12.91
N SER A 35 -1.56 -4.22 -11.76
CA SER A 35 -0.39 -5.12 -11.66
C SER A 35 -0.67 -6.56 -11.17
N GLY A 36 -1.93 -6.93 -10.91
CA GLY A 36 -2.28 -8.26 -10.41
C GLY A 36 -2.75 -9.26 -11.48
N ARG A 37 -1.86 -9.73 -12.37
CA ARG A 37 -2.10 -11.01 -13.10
C ARG A 37 -1.31 -12.12 -12.41
N LEU A 38 -1.97 -12.84 -11.50
CA LEU A 38 -1.47 -14.09 -10.94
C LEU A 38 -1.58 -15.20 -12.00
N SER A 39 -0.43 -15.66 -12.49
CA SER A 39 -0.31 -16.90 -13.27
C SER A 39 -0.33 -18.08 -12.29
N THR A 40 -1.38 -18.90 -12.35
CA THR A 40 -1.41 -20.21 -11.71
C THR A 40 -1.28 -21.27 -12.80
N GLY A 41 -0.15 -21.98 -12.80
CA GLY A 41 0.10 -23.05 -13.75
C GLY A 41 1.52 -23.59 -13.63
N VAL A 42 1.70 -24.60 -12.79
CA VAL A 42 2.86 -25.50 -12.83
C VAL A 42 2.62 -26.53 -13.93
N PRO A 43 3.52 -26.73 -14.90
CA PRO A 43 3.57 -27.97 -15.65
C PRO A 43 4.76 -28.83 -15.22
N SER A 44 4.45 -30.12 -15.08
CA SER A 44 5.34 -31.24 -14.87
C SER A 44 6.45 -31.33 -15.93
N LEU A 45 7.68 -31.59 -15.48
CA LEU A 45 8.84 -31.87 -16.32
C LEU A 45 8.72 -33.26 -16.95
N ALA A 46 8.45 -33.30 -18.25
CA ALA A 46 8.71 -34.47 -19.09
C ALA A 46 9.91 -34.18 -20.00
N THR A 47 10.90 -35.07 -19.94
CA THR A 47 12.15 -35.08 -20.71
C THR A 47 11.84 -35.21 -22.20
N VAL A 48 12.32 -34.28 -23.04
CA VAL A 48 12.26 -34.39 -24.51
C VAL A 48 13.68 -34.36 -25.08
N GLY A 49 13.98 -35.37 -25.89
CA GLY A 49 15.27 -35.62 -26.50
C GLY A 49 15.68 -34.60 -27.56
N VAL A 50 17.00 -34.38 -27.64
CA VAL A 50 17.67 -33.51 -28.60
C VAL A 50 17.73 -34.22 -29.95
N ALA A 51 17.05 -33.66 -30.96
CA ALA A 51 17.25 -34.01 -32.37
C ALA A 51 17.88 -32.83 -33.11
N GLY A 52 19.04 -33.08 -33.71
CA GLY A 52 19.82 -32.10 -34.47
C GLY A 52 19.13 -31.69 -35.77
N GLY A 53 19.14 -30.38 -36.04
CA GLY A 53 18.65 -29.79 -37.28
C GLY A 53 19.63 -28.74 -37.79
N ASP A 54 20.30 -29.10 -38.87
CA ASP A 54 21.17 -28.29 -39.72
C ASP A 54 20.51 -26.96 -40.12
N ARG A 55 21.23 -25.82 -39.97
CA ARG A 55 20.76 -24.50 -40.38
C ARG A 55 21.86 -23.77 -41.15
N GLY A 56 21.70 -23.73 -42.48
CA GLY A 56 22.45 -22.86 -43.37
C GLY A 56 22.15 -21.36 -43.17
N PRO A 57 22.94 -20.47 -43.80
CA PRO A 57 22.92 -19.04 -43.53
C PRO A 57 21.69 -18.36 -44.15
N ARG A 58 20.79 -17.84 -43.30
CA ARG A 58 19.69 -16.97 -43.72
C ARG A 58 20.12 -15.50 -43.60
N SER A 59 20.42 -14.89 -44.73
CA SER A 59 20.55 -13.44 -44.88
C SER A 59 19.19 -12.86 -45.30
N GLY A 60 18.47 -12.28 -44.35
CA GLY A 60 17.22 -11.55 -44.55
C GLY A 60 17.13 -10.39 -43.55
N PRO A 61 16.34 -9.34 -43.84
CA PRO A 61 16.27 -8.15 -43.01
C PRO A 61 15.80 -8.49 -41.60
N LEU A 62 16.54 -8.02 -40.59
CA LEU A 62 16.23 -8.20 -39.17
C LEU A 62 14.84 -7.62 -38.86
N VAL A 63 13.88 -8.48 -38.54
CA VAL A 63 12.55 -8.08 -38.09
C VAL A 63 12.67 -7.68 -36.61
N LEU A 64 12.14 -6.51 -36.23
CA LEU A 64 12.24 -5.97 -34.86
C LEU A 64 11.69 -6.95 -33.80
N SER A 65 10.69 -7.77 -34.15
CA SER A 65 10.19 -8.85 -33.30
C SER A 65 11.23 -9.95 -33.06
N ASP A 66 12.04 -10.30 -34.06
CA ASP A 66 13.12 -11.29 -33.92
C ASP A 66 14.30 -10.75 -33.11
N LEU A 67 14.53 -9.43 -33.12
CA LEU A 67 15.48 -8.76 -32.24
C LEU A 67 14.98 -8.67 -30.80
N LEU A 68 13.69 -8.38 -30.59
CA LEU A 68 13.07 -8.37 -29.27
C LEU A 68 12.98 -9.78 -28.69
N ASP A 69 12.66 -10.79 -29.50
CA ASP A 69 12.66 -12.19 -29.07
C ASP A 69 14.09 -12.73 -28.89
N LYS A 70 15.08 -12.29 -29.69
CA LYS A 70 16.50 -12.58 -29.43
C LYS A 70 16.98 -11.92 -28.15
N GLU A 71 16.60 -10.69 -27.87
CA GLU A 71 17.03 -9.98 -26.67
C GLU A 71 16.34 -10.57 -25.44
N LYS A 72 15.03 -10.83 -25.51
CA LYS A 72 14.28 -11.53 -24.45
C LYS A 72 14.82 -12.95 -24.18
N ASN A 73 15.28 -13.67 -25.20
CA ASN A 73 15.95 -14.97 -25.04
C ASN A 73 17.43 -14.85 -24.60
N ARG A 74 18.14 -13.78 -24.96
CA ARG A 74 19.49 -13.46 -24.47
C ARG A 74 19.46 -13.11 -22.98
N LEU A 75 18.37 -12.49 -22.54
CA LEU A 75 18.11 -12.06 -21.18
C LEU A 75 17.69 -13.22 -20.26
N ALA A 76 16.97 -14.22 -20.79
CA ALA A 76 16.70 -15.48 -20.08
C ALA A 76 17.96 -16.36 -19.86
N CYS A 77 19.11 -16.00 -20.45
CA CYS A 77 20.38 -16.74 -20.33
C CYS A 77 21.32 -16.19 -19.23
N TYR A 78 20.96 -15.16 -18.47
CA TYR A 78 21.77 -14.68 -17.35
C TYR A 78 21.26 -15.17 -15.99
N ALA A 79 21.47 -16.46 -15.74
CA ALA A 79 21.63 -16.98 -14.39
C ALA A 79 23.13 -17.14 -14.10
N SER A 80 23.55 -16.69 -12.91
CA SER A 80 24.94 -16.47 -12.40
C SER A 80 25.62 -15.17 -12.90
N GLY A 81 26.01 -14.30 -11.95
CA GLY A 81 26.63 -12.99 -12.21
C GLY A 81 25.70 -11.80 -12.02
N SER A 82 25.32 -11.43 -10.78
CA SER A 82 24.74 -10.10 -10.53
C SER A 82 25.66 -9.01 -11.13
N LEU A 83 25.14 -7.83 -11.52
CA LEU A 83 26.02 -6.74 -11.99
C LEU A 83 27.14 -6.45 -10.99
N GLN A 84 26.84 -6.59 -9.69
CA GLN A 84 27.81 -6.50 -8.61
C GLN A 84 28.94 -7.53 -8.75
N GLU A 85 28.64 -8.81 -8.99
CA GLU A 85 29.66 -9.85 -9.26
C GLU A 85 30.52 -9.51 -10.48
N ARG A 86 29.95 -8.86 -11.51
CA ARG A 86 30.72 -8.46 -12.71
C ARG A 86 31.64 -7.26 -12.49
N LEU A 87 31.30 -6.42 -11.51
CA LEU A 87 32.07 -5.25 -11.14
C LEU A 87 33.07 -5.56 -10.02
N GLU A 88 33.06 -6.76 -9.44
CA GLU A 88 33.90 -7.11 -8.29
C GLU A 88 35.40 -6.89 -8.56
N ASP A 89 35.86 -7.26 -9.76
CA ASP A 89 37.26 -7.08 -10.18
C ASP A 89 37.60 -5.65 -10.66
N TRP A 90 36.61 -4.76 -10.75
CA TRP A 90 36.83 -3.37 -11.18
C TRP A 90 37.36 -2.54 -10.01
N THR A 91 38.23 -1.59 -10.29
CA THR A 91 38.66 -0.55 -9.34
C THR A 91 37.59 0.53 -9.17
N ASP A 92 37.66 1.28 -8.07
CA ASP A 92 36.74 2.39 -7.80
C ASP A 92 36.78 3.45 -8.92
N GLU A 93 37.98 3.75 -9.45
CA GLU A 93 38.15 4.68 -10.57
C GLU A 93 37.54 4.13 -11.87
N GLU A 94 37.61 2.82 -12.13
CA GLU A 94 36.96 2.20 -13.30
C GLU A 94 35.45 2.31 -13.21
N VAL A 95 34.86 2.07 -12.03
CA VAL A 95 33.41 2.23 -11.81
C VAL A 95 32.99 3.70 -11.97
N ALA A 96 33.69 4.62 -11.32
CA ALA A 96 33.43 6.07 -11.43
C ALA A 96 33.56 6.58 -12.86
N THR A 97 34.57 6.11 -13.60
CA THR A 97 34.80 6.45 -15.00
C THR A 97 33.71 5.90 -15.90
N ALA A 98 33.34 4.63 -15.73
CA ALA A 98 32.28 4.02 -16.51
C ALA A 98 30.92 4.69 -16.28
N PHE A 99 30.61 5.09 -15.04
CA PHE A 99 29.44 5.90 -14.74
C PHE A 99 29.47 7.26 -15.47
N ARG A 100 30.59 8.00 -15.37
CA ARG A 100 30.74 9.30 -16.04
C ARG A 100 30.62 9.22 -17.56
N GLU A 101 31.08 8.12 -18.17
CA GLU A 101 30.91 7.87 -19.59
C GLU A 101 29.48 7.42 -19.93
N SER A 102 28.84 6.63 -19.07
CA SER A 102 27.50 6.11 -19.34
C SER A 102 26.45 7.22 -19.36
N ILE A 103 26.55 8.25 -18.51
CA ILE A 103 25.62 9.38 -18.50
C ILE A 103 25.74 10.29 -19.74
N LYS A 104 26.84 10.20 -20.50
CA LYS A 104 27.04 10.93 -21.77
C LYS A 104 26.43 10.19 -22.96
N SER A 105 26.15 8.90 -22.81
CA SER A 105 25.68 8.04 -23.89
C SER A 105 24.18 7.76 -23.77
N PRO A 106 23.40 7.86 -24.86
CA PRO A 106 22.01 7.39 -24.86
C PRO A 106 21.89 5.93 -24.42
N ALA A 107 22.92 5.12 -24.69
CA ALA A 107 22.95 3.72 -24.30
C ALA A 107 22.97 3.52 -22.77
N GLY A 108 23.63 4.42 -22.04
CA GLY A 108 23.67 4.39 -20.58
C GLY A 108 22.37 4.84 -19.91
N CYS A 109 21.46 5.45 -20.68
CA CYS A 109 20.12 5.86 -20.25
C CYS A 109 19.06 4.77 -20.48
N PHE A 110 19.35 3.71 -21.24
CA PHE A 110 18.40 2.61 -21.39
C PHE A 110 18.22 1.88 -20.07
N ALA A 111 16.96 1.64 -19.70
CA ALA A 111 16.60 0.83 -18.55
C ALA A 111 17.14 -0.59 -18.74
N SER A 112 17.81 -1.12 -17.72
CA SER A 112 18.04 -2.55 -17.56
C SER A 112 16.71 -3.28 -17.36
N GLU A 113 16.75 -4.61 -17.34
CA GLU A 113 15.57 -5.45 -17.08
C GLU A 113 14.89 -5.19 -15.73
N ALA A 114 15.64 -4.63 -14.78
CA ALA A 114 15.14 -4.23 -13.46
C ALA A 114 14.40 -2.88 -13.47
N GLY A 115 14.27 -2.23 -14.63
CA GLY A 115 13.66 -0.91 -14.76
C GLY A 115 14.59 0.27 -14.46
N ASP A 116 15.80 0.01 -13.95
CA ASP A 116 16.82 1.03 -13.65
C ASP A 116 17.88 1.10 -14.76
N SER A 117 18.35 2.29 -15.13
CA SER A 117 19.40 2.42 -16.16
C SER A 117 20.76 1.91 -15.68
N ILE A 118 21.61 1.47 -16.61
CA ILE A 118 22.99 1.04 -16.29
C ILE A 118 23.76 2.15 -15.56
N SER A 119 23.56 3.42 -15.96
CA SER A 119 24.19 4.56 -15.27
C SER A 119 23.78 4.64 -13.80
N ASN A 120 22.52 4.40 -13.48
CA ASN A 120 22.04 4.45 -12.10
C ASN A 120 22.65 3.32 -11.26
N LEU A 121 22.78 2.11 -11.85
CA LEU A 121 23.40 0.98 -11.16
C LEU A 121 24.90 1.20 -10.91
N LEU A 122 25.63 1.74 -11.90
CA LEU A 122 27.03 2.11 -11.73
C LEU A 122 27.21 3.21 -10.68
N TYR A 123 26.29 4.18 -10.64
CA TYR A 123 26.33 5.23 -9.62
C TYR A 123 26.09 4.69 -8.21
N VAL A 124 25.11 3.79 -8.03
CA VAL A 124 24.89 3.12 -6.74
C VAL A 124 26.14 2.36 -6.30
N GLU A 125 26.78 1.63 -7.23
CA GLU A 125 28.00 0.89 -6.92
C GLU A 125 29.18 1.81 -6.58
N TRP A 126 29.32 2.94 -7.29
CA TRP A 126 30.32 3.95 -6.94
C TRP A 126 30.09 4.51 -5.54
N VAL A 127 28.87 4.97 -5.23
CA VAL A 127 28.51 5.49 -3.90
C VAL A 127 28.78 4.46 -2.79
N ARG A 128 28.57 3.17 -3.07
CA ARG A 128 28.84 2.08 -2.11
C ARG A 128 30.34 1.88 -1.83
N ARG A 129 31.21 2.07 -2.84
CA ARG A 129 32.66 1.83 -2.74
C ARG A 129 33.43 3.05 -2.26
N ASP A 130 33.06 4.21 -2.79
CA ASP A 130 33.69 5.50 -2.54
C ASP A 130 32.59 6.56 -2.40
N PHE A 131 31.96 6.57 -1.22
CA PHE A 131 30.86 7.48 -0.92
C PHE A 131 31.30 8.95 -1.01
N ASP A 132 32.47 9.28 -0.46
CA ASP A 132 32.96 10.66 -0.41
C ASP A 132 33.26 11.19 -1.82
N GLY A 133 33.96 10.43 -2.66
CA GLY A 133 34.23 10.84 -4.04
C GLY A 133 32.96 10.95 -4.88
N ALA A 134 32.01 10.02 -4.71
CA ALA A 134 30.73 10.09 -5.39
C ALA A 134 29.88 11.30 -4.94
N LEU A 135 29.85 11.61 -3.63
CA LEU A 135 29.14 12.75 -3.08
C LEU A 135 29.77 14.08 -3.51
N GLU A 136 31.10 14.19 -3.49
CA GLU A 136 31.82 15.37 -3.96
C GLU A 136 31.52 15.62 -5.45
N TRP A 137 31.62 14.59 -6.29
CA TRP A 137 31.27 14.67 -7.70
C TRP A 137 29.81 15.11 -7.87
N PHE A 138 28.88 14.47 -7.16
CA PHE A 138 27.45 14.81 -7.22
C PHE A 138 27.23 16.28 -6.87
N GLN A 139 27.86 16.79 -5.82
CA GLN A 139 27.74 18.19 -5.41
C GLN A 139 28.31 19.15 -6.47
N SER A 140 29.40 18.77 -7.14
CA SER A 140 30.03 19.57 -8.20
C SER A 140 29.22 19.62 -9.52
N GLU A 141 28.32 18.66 -9.76
CA GLU A 141 27.56 18.56 -11.01
C GLU A 141 26.60 19.76 -11.21
N PRO A 142 26.76 20.58 -12.26
CA PRO A 142 25.91 21.75 -12.48
C PRO A 142 24.50 21.41 -12.99
N SER A 143 24.30 20.25 -13.62
CA SER A 143 23.01 19.86 -14.19
C SER A 143 22.00 19.48 -13.09
N ARG A 144 21.08 20.39 -12.79
CA ARG A 144 19.96 20.14 -11.86
C ARG A 144 19.11 18.93 -12.27
N SER A 145 18.90 18.74 -13.57
CA SER A 145 18.13 17.59 -14.09
C SER A 145 18.82 16.27 -13.76
N LEU A 146 20.13 16.20 -13.97
CA LEU A 146 20.92 15.01 -13.65
C LEU A 146 20.93 14.75 -12.14
N LYS A 147 21.17 15.78 -11.33
CA LYS A 147 21.07 15.71 -9.85
C LYS A 147 19.71 15.17 -9.39
N GLY A 148 18.61 15.69 -9.94
CA GLY A 148 17.26 15.22 -9.63
C GLY A 148 17.02 13.75 -10.00
N GLY A 149 17.67 13.25 -11.06
CA GLY A 149 17.65 11.84 -11.42
C GLY A 149 18.47 10.96 -10.48
N LEU A 150 19.66 11.43 -10.06
CA LEU A 150 20.63 10.66 -9.29
C LEU A 150 20.42 10.72 -7.77
N VAL A 151 19.78 11.77 -7.24
CA VAL A 151 19.60 11.94 -5.79
C VAL A 151 18.83 10.79 -5.15
N TYR A 152 17.92 10.15 -5.89
CA TYR A 152 17.23 8.94 -5.42
C TYR A 152 18.19 7.76 -5.21
N TYR A 153 19.16 7.59 -6.11
CA TYR A 153 20.15 6.52 -6.03
C TYR A 153 21.23 6.82 -4.98
N LEU A 154 21.64 8.08 -4.86
CA LEU A 154 22.47 8.55 -3.74
C LEU A 154 21.78 8.26 -2.40
N SER A 155 20.49 8.60 -2.30
CA SER A 155 19.66 8.34 -1.11
C SER A 155 19.55 6.85 -0.78
N LYS A 156 19.48 5.98 -1.80
CA LYS A 156 19.39 4.52 -1.64
C LYS A 156 20.69 3.91 -1.13
N ALA A 157 21.83 4.46 -1.51
CA ALA A 157 23.16 3.98 -1.14
C ALA A 157 23.79 4.77 0.02
N TRP A 158 23.02 5.64 0.68
CA TRP A 158 23.53 6.47 1.78
C TRP A 158 23.91 5.60 3.00
N PRO A 159 25.15 5.67 3.51
CA PRO A 159 25.60 4.87 4.65
C PRO A 159 24.80 5.16 5.91
N ALA A 160 24.37 4.12 6.62
CA ALA A 160 23.51 4.27 7.80
C ALA A 160 24.22 5.01 8.95
N GLU A 161 25.51 4.77 9.10
CA GLU A 161 26.40 5.43 10.06
C GLU A 161 26.62 6.93 9.76
N ARG A 162 26.25 7.39 8.55
CA ARG A 162 26.28 8.80 8.13
C ARG A 162 24.89 9.43 8.06
N SER A 163 23.93 8.93 8.84
CA SER A 163 22.55 9.44 8.85
C SER A 163 22.45 10.92 9.19
N GLU A 164 23.31 11.44 10.09
CA GLU A 164 23.28 12.87 10.47
C GLU A 164 23.71 13.77 9.32
N GLU A 165 24.76 13.38 8.60
CA GLU A 165 25.19 14.06 7.38
C GLU A 165 24.12 13.95 6.29
N GLY A 166 23.43 12.82 6.20
CA GLY A 166 22.29 12.63 5.32
C GLY A 166 21.15 13.60 5.59
N LEU A 167 20.82 13.82 6.87
CA LEU A 167 19.83 14.81 7.26
C LEU A 167 20.29 16.23 6.89
N ALA A 168 21.53 16.59 7.22
CA ALA A 168 22.11 17.89 6.88
C ALA A 168 22.13 18.14 5.36
N PHE A 169 22.46 17.12 4.57
CA PHE A 169 22.42 17.18 3.11
C PHE A 169 21.00 17.42 2.61
N ALA A 170 20.01 16.70 3.14
CA ALA A 170 18.62 16.86 2.72
C ALA A 170 18.07 18.25 3.05
N THR A 171 18.29 18.73 4.28
CA THR A 171 17.81 20.05 4.73
C THR A 171 18.51 21.21 4.02
N ALA A 172 19.77 21.05 3.61
CA ALA A 172 20.49 22.03 2.80
C ALA A 172 20.05 22.04 1.32
N ASN A 173 19.42 20.97 0.83
CA ASN A 173 19.04 20.83 -0.59
C ASN A 173 17.56 20.39 -0.74
N PRO A 174 16.58 21.11 -0.13
CA PRO A 174 15.20 20.67 -0.09
C PRO A 174 14.56 20.51 -1.48
N ASP A 175 15.05 21.22 -2.48
CA ASP A 175 14.55 21.15 -3.86
C ASP A 175 14.89 19.83 -4.57
N LEU A 176 15.85 19.06 -4.04
CA LEU A 176 16.17 17.71 -4.53
C LEU A 176 15.24 16.63 -3.96
N PHE A 177 14.41 16.96 -2.97
CA PHE A 177 13.52 16.02 -2.27
C PHE A 177 12.04 16.40 -2.43
N PRO A 178 11.49 16.43 -3.66
CA PRO A 178 10.09 16.74 -3.87
C PRO A 178 9.15 15.74 -3.17
N ILE A 179 7.98 16.25 -2.78
CA ILE A 179 6.93 15.56 -2.01
C ILE A 179 6.37 14.33 -2.74
N ASN A 180 6.46 14.26 -4.08
CA ASN A 180 5.81 13.21 -4.86
C ASN A 180 6.54 11.86 -4.86
N ARG A 181 7.60 11.69 -4.07
CA ARG A 181 8.45 10.49 -4.08
C ARG A 181 8.77 10.00 -2.67
N VAL A 182 8.87 8.69 -2.52
CA VAL A 182 9.43 8.03 -1.34
C VAL A 182 10.95 8.08 -1.40
N TRP A 183 11.57 8.55 -0.32
CA TRP A 183 13.02 8.74 -0.26
C TRP A 183 13.68 7.71 0.67
N PRO A 184 14.50 6.78 0.14
CA PRO A 184 15.18 5.77 0.96
C PRO A 184 16.00 6.37 2.10
N LEU A 185 16.64 7.51 1.86
CA LEU A 185 17.43 8.26 2.85
C LEU A 185 16.64 8.55 4.13
N PHE A 186 15.37 8.97 4.01
CA PHE A 186 14.54 9.26 5.18
C PHE A 186 14.25 8.00 6.00
N GLY A 187 14.11 6.83 5.35
CA GLY A 187 14.01 5.55 6.06
C GLY A 187 15.27 5.19 6.83
N THR A 188 16.45 5.40 6.23
CA THR A 188 17.75 5.20 6.90
C THR A 188 17.92 6.13 8.09
N ILE A 189 17.62 7.43 7.93
CA ILE A 189 17.71 8.42 9.02
C ILE A 189 16.72 8.08 10.12
N LEU A 190 15.47 7.76 9.78
CA LEU A 190 14.44 7.36 10.74
C LEU A 190 14.89 6.16 11.57
N THR A 191 15.45 5.13 10.93
CA THR A 191 15.97 3.93 11.61
C THR A 191 17.07 4.30 12.61
N SER A 192 18.02 5.12 12.20
CA SER A 192 19.12 5.59 13.06
C SER A 192 18.62 6.43 14.24
N ARG A 193 17.68 7.36 13.99
CA ARG A 193 17.07 8.19 15.04
C ARG A 193 16.19 7.38 15.99
N ALA A 194 15.49 6.37 15.49
CA ALA A 194 14.68 5.49 16.33
C ALA A 194 15.54 4.71 17.34
N ALA A 195 16.78 4.34 16.98
CA ALA A 195 17.73 3.75 17.91
C ALA A 195 18.16 4.69 19.06
N GLN A 196 17.95 6.00 18.91
CA GLN A 196 18.23 7.02 19.93
C GLN A 196 16.99 7.35 20.79
N GLY A 197 15.80 6.90 20.38
CA GLY A 197 14.54 7.08 21.10
C GLY A 197 13.54 8.03 20.42
N PRO A 198 12.32 8.15 20.97
CA PRO A 198 11.21 8.88 20.36
C PRO A 198 11.50 10.38 20.16
N GLN A 199 12.22 11.02 21.07
CA GLN A 199 12.58 12.45 20.94
C GLN A 199 13.46 12.70 19.71
N ALA A 200 14.42 11.82 19.42
CA ALA A 200 15.30 11.97 18.26
C ALA A 200 14.54 11.80 16.94
N VAL A 201 13.49 10.96 16.93
CA VAL A 201 12.58 10.81 15.79
C VAL A 201 11.73 12.06 15.61
N GLU A 202 11.21 12.64 16.70
CA GLU A 202 10.48 13.90 16.66
C GLU A 202 11.36 15.05 16.13
N ASP A 203 12.59 15.17 16.64
CA ASP A 203 13.54 16.20 16.21
C ASP A 203 13.85 16.07 14.71
N PHE A 204 14.01 14.85 14.21
CA PHE A 204 14.15 14.58 12.78
C PHE A 204 12.97 15.09 11.95
N PHE A 205 11.73 14.83 12.39
CA PHE A 205 10.55 15.32 11.68
C PHE A 205 10.45 16.85 11.73
N ARG A 206 10.78 17.45 12.86
CA ARG A 206 10.83 18.90 13.03
C ARG A 206 11.83 19.54 12.08
N ASP A 207 13.03 18.96 11.94
CA ASP A 207 14.07 19.46 11.04
C ASP A 207 13.63 19.42 9.57
N LEU A 208 12.96 18.34 9.14
CA LEU A 208 12.40 18.24 7.79
C LEU A 208 11.32 19.29 7.55
N ARG A 209 10.38 19.45 8.49
CA ARG A 209 9.30 20.44 8.41
C ARG A 209 9.84 21.87 8.32
N GLN A 210 10.82 22.22 9.16
CA GLN A 210 11.48 23.54 9.13
C GLN A 210 12.19 23.81 7.80
N SER A 211 12.66 22.75 7.13
CA SER A 211 13.30 22.82 5.82
C SER A 211 12.30 22.77 4.65
N GLY A 212 11.01 22.69 4.92
CA GLY A 212 9.96 22.59 3.90
C GLY A 212 9.92 21.24 3.18
N ILE A 213 10.43 20.18 3.82
CA ILE A 213 10.46 18.82 3.28
C ILE A 213 9.35 17.99 3.91
N GLU A 214 8.46 17.44 3.10
CA GLU A 214 7.44 16.49 3.56
C GLU A 214 8.00 15.06 3.44
N PRO A 215 8.24 14.35 4.56
CA PRO A 215 8.79 13.01 4.51
C PRO A 215 7.80 12.01 3.92
N ARG A 216 8.30 11.15 3.03
CA ARG A 216 7.57 9.97 2.55
C ARG A 216 8.42 8.72 2.65
N PHE A 217 7.85 7.70 3.26
CA PHE A 217 8.52 6.45 3.56
C PHE A 217 8.10 5.33 2.62
N ALA A 218 8.97 4.33 2.51
CA ALA A 218 8.57 3.06 1.93
C ALA A 218 7.46 2.43 2.78
N LEU A 219 6.79 1.42 2.24
CA LEU A 219 5.69 0.73 2.92
C LEU A 219 6.10 0.07 4.25
N SER A 220 7.40 -0.08 4.49
CA SER A 220 8.01 -0.63 5.69
C SER A 220 9.21 0.24 6.09
N VAL A 221 9.38 0.46 7.40
CA VAL A 221 10.55 1.06 8.02
C VAL A 221 11.04 0.14 9.13
N SER A 222 12.35 0.14 9.39
CA SER A 222 12.92 -0.64 10.49
C SER A 222 12.96 0.23 11.73
N ILE A 223 12.23 -0.17 12.77
CA ILE A 223 12.27 0.48 14.09
C ILE A 223 12.80 -0.57 15.07
N PRO A 224 13.76 -0.23 15.95
CA PRO A 224 14.33 -1.19 16.89
C PRO A 224 13.27 -1.74 17.86
N ASP A 225 13.48 -2.97 18.34
CA ASP A 225 12.61 -3.57 19.35
C ASP A 225 12.62 -2.73 20.64
N GLY A 226 11.44 -2.60 21.26
CA GLY A 226 11.28 -1.82 22.49
C GLY A 226 11.28 -0.31 22.29
N PHE A 227 11.16 0.18 21.05
CA PHE A 227 10.93 1.59 20.78
C PHE A 227 9.61 2.08 21.39
N ASP A 228 9.64 3.22 22.07
CA ASP A 228 8.47 3.81 22.73
C ASP A 228 7.59 4.58 21.72
N PHE A 229 6.79 3.82 20.97
CA PHE A 229 5.84 4.39 20.01
C PHE A 229 4.77 5.27 20.69
N ARG A 230 4.41 4.98 21.94
CA ARG A 230 3.42 5.77 22.67
C ARG A 230 3.94 7.18 22.91
N ALA A 231 5.17 7.31 23.40
CA ALA A 231 5.80 8.62 23.57
C ALA A 231 5.93 9.38 22.22
N LEU A 232 6.28 8.69 21.13
CA LEU A 232 6.29 9.32 19.80
C LEU A 232 4.88 9.78 19.38
N SER A 233 3.85 9.00 19.65
CA SER A 233 2.46 9.29 19.25
C SER A 233 1.87 10.54 19.91
N GLU A 234 2.39 10.91 21.08
CA GLU A 234 2.02 12.11 21.82
C GLU A 234 2.72 13.38 21.30
N SER A 235 3.68 13.23 20.36
CA SER A 235 4.39 14.36 19.78
C SER A 235 3.56 15.13 18.74
N PRO A 236 3.71 16.47 18.66
CA PRO A 236 3.01 17.27 17.66
C PRO A 236 3.42 16.90 16.23
N GLU A 237 4.68 16.56 15.99
CA GLU A 237 5.19 16.20 14.67
C GLU A 237 4.56 14.88 14.17
N PHE A 238 4.36 13.90 15.05
CA PHE A 238 3.69 12.65 14.66
C PHE A 238 2.21 12.85 14.34
N SER A 239 1.52 13.75 15.06
CA SER A 239 0.14 14.13 14.75
C SER A 239 0.03 14.74 13.34
N GLU A 240 0.97 15.61 12.95
CA GLU A 240 1.02 16.19 11.61
C GLU A 240 1.27 15.14 10.52
N LEU A 241 2.12 14.14 10.78
CA LEU A 241 2.33 13.00 9.87
C LEU A 241 1.05 12.16 9.70
N CYS A 242 0.27 11.96 10.77
CA CYS A 242 -0.98 11.23 10.70
C CYS A 242 -2.02 12.00 9.85
N GLN A 243 -2.13 13.32 10.04
CA GLN A 243 -3.03 14.17 9.26
C GLN A 243 -2.67 14.21 7.76
N SER A 244 -1.38 14.23 7.44
CA SER A 244 -0.87 14.17 6.06
C SER A 244 -0.85 12.76 5.45
N ARG A 245 -1.20 11.73 6.22
CA ARG A 245 -1.16 10.30 5.82
C ARG A 245 0.24 9.80 5.45
N ASN A 246 1.28 10.40 6.05
CA ASN A 246 2.67 9.96 5.88
C ASN A 246 3.15 9.07 7.03
N ALA A 247 2.34 8.87 8.07
CA ALA A 247 2.65 8.02 9.22
C ALA A 247 2.47 6.50 8.98
N ASP A 248 1.89 6.08 7.85
CA ASP A 248 1.49 4.69 7.59
C ASP A 248 2.61 3.66 7.82
N ALA A 249 3.85 4.00 7.43
CA ALA A 249 4.99 3.09 7.60
C ALA A 249 5.36 2.90 9.08
N ILE A 250 5.31 3.96 9.88
CA ILE A 250 5.61 3.93 11.31
C ILE A 250 4.50 3.23 12.08
N ILE A 251 3.24 3.52 11.74
CA ILE A 251 2.07 2.83 12.28
C ILE A 251 2.15 1.31 12.02
N ARG A 252 2.62 0.90 10.84
CA ARG A 252 2.83 -0.53 10.55
C ARG A 252 3.93 -1.13 11.40
N ALA A 253 5.08 -0.45 11.51
CA ALA A 253 6.17 -0.90 12.38
C ALA A 253 5.70 -1.03 13.84
N TRP A 254 4.91 -0.06 14.34
CA TRP A 254 4.27 -0.16 15.65
C TRP A 254 3.37 -1.38 15.73
N SER A 255 2.45 -1.53 14.78
CA SER A 255 1.51 -2.65 14.75
C SER A 255 2.16 -4.03 14.66
N ASP A 256 3.37 -4.13 14.11
CA ASP A 256 4.10 -5.39 14.05
C ASP A 256 4.84 -5.71 15.36
N GLN A 257 5.18 -4.70 16.19
CA GLN A 257 5.81 -4.88 17.50
C GLN A 257 4.80 -4.95 18.67
N ASP A 258 3.77 -4.11 18.63
CA ASP A 258 2.75 -3.96 19.67
C ASP A 258 1.37 -3.72 19.01
N PRO A 259 0.73 -4.78 18.49
CA PRO A 259 -0.54 -4.69 17.80
C PRO A 259 -1.69 -4.20 18.71
N ASP A 260 -1.66 -4.52 20.00
CA ASP A 260 -2.69 -4.10 20.94
C ASP A 260 -2.53 -2.61 21.30
N GLY A 261 -1.31 -2.13 21.57
CA GLY A 261 -1.09 -0.71 21.89
C GLY A 261 -1.43 0.24 20.73
N VAL A 262 -1.11 -0.13 19.48
CA VAL A 262 -1.53 0.68 18.32
C VAL A 262 -3.04 0.62 18.09
N PHE A 263 -3.70 -0.49 18.44
CA PHE A 263 -5.16 -0.62 18.33
C PHE A 263 -5.85 0.34 19.29
N ASP A 264 -5.46 0.31 20.56
CA ASP A 264 -6.01 1.18 21.60
C ASP A 264 -5.78 2.65 21.24
N TRP A 265 -4.56 3.01 20.84
CA TRP A 265 -4.22 4.35 20.39
C TRP A 265 -5.06 4.80 19.18
N MET A 266 -5.20 3.96 18.15
CA MET A 266 -6.03 4.34 17.00
C MET A 266 -7.50 4.53 17.37
N LEU A 267 -8.02 3.66 18.23
CA LEU A 267 -9.40 3.73 18.66
C LEU A 267 -9.66 5.03 19.45
N ASP A 268 -8.77 5.37 20.38
CA ASP A 268 -8.91 6.53 21.26
C ASP A 268 -8.67 7.86 20.54
N ASP A 269 -7.61 7.94 19.73
CA ASP A 269 -7.16 9.21 19.13
C ASP A 269 -7.72 9.46 17.72
N HIS A 270 -8.06 8.40 16.98
CA HIS A 270 -8.46 8.49 15.57
C HIS A 270 -9.83 7.87 15.26
N GLY A 271 -10.44 7.20 16.23
CA GLY A 271 -11.76 6.60 16.13
C GLY A 271 -11.80 5.25 15.39
N PRO A 272 -12.94 4.53 15.45
CA PRO A 272 -13.07 3.18 14.92
C PRO A 272 -12.79 3.05 13.42
N ALA A 273 -13.12 4.07 12.61
CA ALA A 273 -12.83 4.04 11.17
C ALA A 273 -11.32 4.02 10.84
N ALA A 274 -10.46 4.49 11.75
CA ALA A 274 -9.01 4.51 11.54
C ALA A 274 -8.37 3.12 11.63
N LEU A 275 -9.01 2.17 12.35
CA LEU A 275 -8.53 0.79 12.50
C LEU A 275 -8.36 0.06 11.17
N ARG A 276 -9.02 0.52 10.09
CA ARG A 276 -8.81 0.00 8.72
C ARG A 276 -7.35 0.07 8.26
N THR A 277 -6.58 1.03 8.79
CA THR A 277 -5.16 1.21 8.45
C THR A 277 -4.32 0.01 8.90
N LEU A 278 -4.70 -0.64 10.02
CA LEU A 278 -4.01 -1.83 10.54
C LEU A 278 -4.18 -3.06 9.66
N ILE A 279 -5.23 -3.08 8.83
CA ILE A 279 -5.52 -4.17 7.89
C ILE A 279 -5.39 -3.78 6.42
N SER A 280 -4.90 -2.57 6.13
CA SER A 280 -4.70 -2.06 4.77
C SER A 280 -3.22 -1.93 4.43
N SER A 281 -2.63 -3.02 3.91
CA SER A 281 -1.29 -3.00 3.32
C SER A 281 -1.34 -3.01 1.79
N ALA A 282 -0.47 -2.19 1.17
CA ALA A 282 -0.28 -2.18 -0.29
C ALA A 282 0.48 -3.43 -0.80
N ALA A 283 1.25 -4.10 0.07
CA ALA A 283 1.92 -5.37 -0.25
C ALA A 283 1.04 -6.60 0.06
N GLY A 284 -0.24 -6.37 0.39
CA GLY A 284 -1.10 -7.38 1.01
C GLY A 284 -0.91 -7.40 2.53
N THR A 285 -2.01 -7.60 3.24
CA THR A 285 -2.00 -7.75 4.70
C THR A 285 -1.92 -9.23 5.02
N PRO A 286 -1.02 -9.66 5.93
CA PRO A 286 -0.99 -11.04 6.38
C PRO A 286 -2.37 -11.49 6.89
N ALA A 287 -2.82 -12.67 6.47
CA ALA A 287 -4.12 -13.21 6.85
C ALA A 287 -4.31 -13.29 8.37
N GLU A 288 -3.23 -13.54 9.11
CA GLU A 288 -3.19 -13.58 10.57
C GLU A 288 -3.54 -12.23 11.20
N LYS A 289 -3.05 -11.12 10.64
CA LYS A 289 -3.35 -9.76 11.11
C LYS A 289 -4.82 -9.40 10.88
N ILE A 290 -5.37 -9.82 9.73
CA ILE A 290 -6.81 -9.65 9.45
C ILE A 290 -7.66 -10.48 10.42
N ARG A 291 -7.27 -11.74 10.69
CA ARG A 291 -7.92 -12.60 11.69
C ARG A 291 -7.83 -12.00 13.10
N TRP A 292 -6.68 -11.50 13.50
CA TRP A 292 -6.50 -10.84 14.79
C TRP A 292 -7.46 -9.65 14.95
N MET A 293 -7.60 -8.80 13.92
CA MET A 293 -8.55 -7.69 13.92
C MET A 293 -10.01 -8.18 14.06
N GLY A 294 -10.36 -9.31 13.42
CA GLY A 294 -11.66 -9.94 13.65
C GLY A 294 -11.89 -10.30 15.12
N GLY A 295 -10.87 -10.86 15.78
CA GLY A 295 -10.94 -11.17 17.22
C GLY A 295 -11.17 -9.95 18.11
N LYS A 296 -10.64 -8.78 17.72
CA LYS A 296 -10.76 -7.51 18.45
C LYS A 296 -12.14 -6.88 18.43
N MET A 297 -13.04 -7.35 17.56
CA MET A 297 -14.38 -6.76 17.45
C MET A 297 -15.23 -6.87 18.72
N VAL A 298 -14.94 -7.83 19.60
CA VAL A 298 -15.62 -7.97 20.90
C VAL A 298 -15.30 -6.81 21.87
N GLU A 299 -14.17 -6.12 21.65
CA GLU A 299 -13.72 -5.00 22.48
C GLU A 299 -14.41 -3.68 22.08
N LEU A 300 -15.05 -3.63 20.91
CA LEU A 300 -15.72 -2.43 20.39
C LEU A 300 -17.21 -2.40 20.77
N SER A 301 -17.75 -1.21 21.08
CA SER A 301 -19.20 -1.01 21.21
C SER A 301 -19.93 -1.25 19.88
N PRO A 302 -21.24 -1.57 19.89
CA PRO A 302 -22.01 -1.73 18.67
C PRO A 302 -21.85 -0.55 17.69
N GLU A 303 -21.88 0.69 18.19
CA GLU A 303 -21.72 1.90 17.38
C GLU A 303 -20.32 1.99 16.75
N GLN A 304 -19.28 1.68 17.54
CA GLN A 304 -17.90 1.65 17.04
C GLN A 304 -17.70 0.58 15.97
N ARG A 305 -18.32 -0.60 16.14
CA ARG A 305 -18.31 -1.66 15.11
C ARG A 305 -18.94 -1.19 13.81
N GLN A 306 -20.11 -0.56 13.87
CA GLN A 306 -20.79 -0.06 12.67
C GLN A 306 -19.96 0.99 11.93
N GLU A 307 -19.30 1.88 12.66
CA GLU A 307 -18.38 2.85 12.06
C GLU A 307 -17.19 2.16 11.36
N PHE A 308 -16.54 1.21 12.03
CA PHE A 308 -15.45 0.42 11.44
C PHE A 308 -15.92 -0.34 10.19
N TYR A 309 -17.05 -1.05 10.27
CA TYR A 309 -17.64 -1.78 9.14
C TYR A 309 -17.93 -0.85 7.96
N GLY A 310 -18.51 0.32 8.21
CA GLY A 310 -18.73 1.35 7.20
C GLY A 310 -17.44 1.73 6.47
N SER A 311 -16.32 1.82 7.19
CA SER A 311 -15.01 2.13 6.60
C SER A 311 -14.41 0.99 5.75
N MET A 312 -14.82 -0.26 6.00
CA MET A 312 -14.28 -1.48 5.39
C MET A 312 -15.13 -2.03 4.24
N LEU A 313 -16.43 -1.74 4.20
CA LEU A 313 -17.39 -2.31 3.26
C LEU A 313 -16.94 -2.23 1.79
N GLY A 314 -16.42 -1.08 1.35
CA GLY A 314 -15.93 -0.92 -0.03
C GLY A 314 -14.78 -1.88 -0.37
N ARG A 315 -13.86 -2.10 0.57
CA ARG A 315 -12.74 -3.04 0.42
C ARG A 315 -13.23 -4.47 0.42
N TRP A 316 -14.12 -4.85 1.34
CA TRP A 316 -14.67 -6.21 1.40
C TRP A 316 -15.45 -6.59 0.14
N VAL A 317 -16.20 -5.65 -0.45
CA VAL A 317 -16.85 -5.86 -1.74
C VAL A 317 -15.84 -6.11 -2.85
N GLN A 318 -14.70 -5.42 -2.86
CA GLN A 318 -13.67 -5.61 -3.88
C GLN A 318 -12.82 -6.88 -3.64
N ILE A 319 -12.57 -7.20 -2.37
CA ILE A 319 -11.69 -8.27 -1.91
C ILE A 319 -12.43 -9.12 -0.86
N PRO A 320 -13.38 -9.99 -1.28
CA PRO A 320 -14.14 -10.84 -0.35
C PRO A 320 -13.25 -11.74 0.52
N TYR A 321 -12.06 -12.09 0.02
CA TYR A 321 -11.08 -12.86 0.79
C TYR A 321 -10.68 -12.17 2.11
N ASP A 322 -10.55 -10.85 2.14
CA ASP A 322 -10.21 -10.11 3.37
C ASP A 322 -11.33 -10.24 4.41
N MET A 323 -12.58 -10.18 3.98
CA MET A 323 -13.73 -10.39 4.87
C MET A 323 -13.79 -11.82 5.39
N GLN A 324 -13.45 -12.81 4.55
CA GLN A 324 -13.37 -14.21 4.99
C GLN A 324 -12.29 -14.42 6.05
N GLN A 325 -11.09 -13.85 5.85
CA GLN A 325 -10.04 -13.91 6.88
C GLN A 325 -10.49 -13.19 8.16
N PHE A 326 -11.15 -12.04 8.04
CA PHE A 326 -11.66 -11.31 9.20
C PHE A 326 -12.69 -12.13 9.99
N MET A 327 -13.65 -12.76 9.32
CA MET A 327 -14.63 -13.65 9.94
C MET A 327 -13.99 -14.84 10.65
N GLY A 328 -12.91 -15.39 10.11
CA GLY A 328 -12.15 -16.46 10.76
C GLY A 328 -11.52 -16.07 12.11
N GLY A 329 -11.49 -14.77 12.43
CA GLY A 329 -11.08 -14.26 13.74
C GLY A 329 -12.23 -14.07 14.74
N LEU A 330 -13.47 -13.99 14.28
CA LEU A 330 -14.63 -13.72 15.13
C LEU A 330 -14.98 -14.95 15.97
N LYS A 331 -14.91 -14.81 17.29
CA LYS A 331 -15.26 -15.89 18.24
C LYS A 331 -16.71 -15.81 18.73
N ASP A 332 -17.33 -14.63 18.65
CA ASP A 332 -18.70 -14.39 19.09
C ASP A 332 -19.69 -14.66 17.93
N PRO A 333 -20.67 -15.59 18.09
CA PRO A 333 -21.65 -15.90 17.05
C PRO A 333 -22.55 -14.72 16.66
N GLY A 334 -22.85 -13.81 17.60
CA GLY A 334 -23.61 -12.59 17.31
C GLY A 334 -22.84 -11.64 16.40
N LEU A 335 -21.52 -11.51 16.59
CA LEU A 335 -20.66 -10.74 15.69
C LEU A 335 -20.52 -11.40 14.31
N GLN A 336 -20.49 -12.73 14.25
CA GLN A 336 -20.54 -13.44 12.96
C GLN A 336 -21.83 -13.12 12.21
N ASP A 337 -22.98 -13.12 12.91
CA ASP A 337 -24.27 -12.76 12.30
C ASP A 337 -24.30 -11.32 11.80
N GLU A 338 -23.71 -10.36 12.54
CA GLU A 338 -23.55 -8.98 12.08
C GLU A 338 -22.79 -8.92 10.74
N VAL A 339 -21.69 -9.66 10.64
CA VAL A 339 -20.81 -9.67 9.45
C VAL A 339 -21.43 -10.45 8.28
N ASP A 340 -22.16 -11.53 8.55
CA ASP A 340 -22.95 -12.25 7.54
C ASP A 340 -23.97 -11.33 6.88
N ARG A 341 -24.68 -10.50 7.65
CA ARG A 341 -25.61 -9.49 7.10
C ARG A 341 -24.89 -8.44 6.25
N LEU A 342 -23.67 -8.04 6.64
CA LEU A 342 -22.86 -7.12 5.84
C LEU A 342 -22.39 -7.75 4.52
N SER A 343 -22.21 -9.07 4.47
CA SER A 343 -21.80 -9.76 3.23
C SER A 343 -22.85 -9.63 2.12
N LEU A 344 -24.12 -9.48 2.49
CA LEU A 344 -25.24 -9.30 1.56
C LEU A 344 -25.12 -7.99 0.77
N GLN A 345 -24.39 -7.00 1.31
CA GLN A 345 -24.13 -5.74 0.62
C GLN A 345 -23.34 -5.95 -0.68
N MET A 346 -22.59 -7.05 -0.80
CA MET A 346 -21.92 -7.40 -2.04
C MET A 346 -22.92 -7.73 -3.16
N ILE A 347 -24.13 -8.20 -2.85
CA ILE A 347 -25.19 -8.44 -3.85
C ILE A 347 -25.68 -7.10 -4.42
N TYR A 348 -25.99 -6.13 -3.56
CA TYR A 348 -26.34 -4.76 -3.97
C TYR A 348 -25.25 -4.12 -4.83
N ALA A 349 -23.98 -4.34 -4.48
CA ALA A 349 -22.84 -3.84 -5.24
C ALA A 349 -22.57 -4.59 -6.56
N GLY A 350 -23.36 -5.62 -6.89
CA GLY A 350 -23.17 -6.45 -8.09
C GLY A 350 -22.09 -7.53 -7.97
N ASN A 351 -21.47 -7.71 -6.80
CA ASN A 351 -20.55 -8.79 -6.51
C ASN A 351 -21.25 -9.98 -5.83
N GLY A 352 -22.21 -10.59 -6.53
CA GLY A 352 -22.90 -11.79 -6.02
C GLY A 352 -21.94 -12.95 -5.74
N ARG A 353 -20.85 -13.09 -6.51
CA ARG A 353 -19.84 -14.15 -6.26
C ARG A 353 -19.25 -14.03 -4.86
N GLY A 354 -18.89 -12.81 -4.44
CA GLY A 354 -18.38 -12.56 -3.09
C GLY A 354 -19.41 -12.94 -2.03
N ALA A 355 -20.64 -12.41 -2.13
CA ALA A 355 -21.72 -12.71 -1.18
C ALA A 355 -21.98 -14.22 -1.02
N PHE A 356 -22.02 -14.96 -2.13
CA PHE A 356 -22.35 -16.38 -2.09
C PHE A 356 -21.27 -17.24 -1.43
N LEU A 357 -20.01 -16.79 -1.37
CA LEU A 357 -18.98 -17.48 -0.58
C LEU A 357 -19.35 -17.54 0.90
N PHE A 358 -19.97 -16.49 1.43
CA PHE A 358 -20.39 -16.41 2.83
C PHE A 358 -21.72 -17.14 3.06
N LEU A 359 -22.72 -16.87 2.22
CA LEU A 359 -24.02 -17.53 2.33
C LEU A 359 -23.91 -19.06 2.20
N ASP A 360 -23.07 -19.58 1.31
CA ASP A 360 -22.87 -21.03 1.17
C ASP A 360 -22.18 -21.65 2.40
N ALA A 361 -21.46 -20.87 3.21
CA ALA A 361 -20.79 -21.35 4.42
C ALA A 361 -21.77 -21.51 5.61
N ILE A 362 -22.92 -20.83 5.59
CA ILE A 362 -23.98 -20.99 6.59
C ILE A 362 -24.63 -22.36 6.37
N GLU A 363 -24.59 -23.28 7.34
CA GLU A 363 -25.04 -24.66 7.14
C GLU A 363 -26.55 -24.77 6.79
N ASP A 364 -27.40 -24.01 7.48
CA ASP A 364 -28.85 -24.04 7.32
C ASP A 364 -29.34 -23.19 6.12
N PRO A 365 -29.95 -23.82 5.07
CA PRO A 365 -30.50 -23.08 3.94
C PRO A 365 -31.65 -22.13 4.32
N ALA A 366 -32.44 -22.45 5.36
CA ALA A 366 -33.53 -21.58 5.79
C ALA A 366 -32.98 -20.27 6.34
N ARG A 367 -31.91 -20.32 7.14
CA ARG A 367 -31.18 -19.14 7.61
C ARG A 367 -30.65 -18.26 6.47
N ARG A 368 -30.11 -18.87 5.41
CA ARG A 368 -29.64 -18.11 4.22
C ARG A 368 -30.78 -17.29 3.58
N ILE A 369 -31.96 -17.90 3.47
CA ILE A 369 -33.16 -17.25 2.92
C ILE A 369 -33.63 -16.14 3.83
N GLU A 370 -33.73 -16.38 5.15
CA GLU A 370 -34.14 -15.37 6.14
C GLU A 370 -33.24 -14.12 6.11
N LEU A 371 -31.92 -14.31 6.02
CA LEU A 371 -30.96 -13.22 5.89
C LEU A 371 -31.23 -12.37 4.63
N LEU A 372 -31.51 -13.02 3.50
CA LEU A 372 -31.82 -12.33 2.24
C LEU A 372 -33.17 -11.61 2.27
N GLU A 373 -34.16 -12.15 2.96
CA GLU A 373 -35.49 -11.54 3.11
C GLU A 373 -35.46 -10.29 3.99
N THR A 374 -34.53 -10.23 4.95
CA THR A 374 -34.38 -9.13 5.90
C THR A 374 -33.27 -8.14 5.53
N ALA A 375 -32.53 -8.38 4.45
CA ALA A 375 -31.46 -7.52 4.00
C ALA A 375 -31.95 -6.09 3.67
N GLU A 376 -31.23 -5.09 4.17
CA GLU A 376 -31.46 -3.68 3.79
C GLU A 376 -30.19 -3.12 3.16
N PRO A 377 -30.30 -2.30 2.10
CA PRO A 377 -29.12 -1.72 1.47
C PRO A 377 -28.47 -0.73 2.42
N HIS A 378 -27.17 -0.89 2.65
CA HIS A 378 -26.39 0.08 3.40
C HIS A 378 -26.22 1.36 2.57
N ARG A 379 -26.33 2.53 3.19
CA ARG A 379 -26.30 3.86 2.53
C ARG A 379 -25.15 4.04 1.52
N LEU A 380 -24.00 3.43 1.80
CA LEU A 380 -22.82 3.50 0.92
C LEU A 380 -23.08 2.92 -0.48
N PHE A 381 -23.99 1.95 -0.63
CA PHE A 381 -24.28 1.32 -1.92
C PHE A 381 -25.46 1.97 -2.65
N THR A 382 -26.29 2.73 -1.94
CA THR A 382 -27.36 3.52 -2.55
C THR A 382 -26.85 4.87 -3.06
N GLU A 383 -25.79 5.41 -2.46
CA GLU A 383 -25.30 6.77 -2.76
C GLU A 383 -24.01 6.81 -3.59
N ALA A 384 -23.22 5.73 -3.62
CA ALA A 384 -21.91 5.74 -4.30
C ALA A 384 -22.02 5.34 -5.79
N PRO A 385 -21.52 6.16 -6.73
CA PRO A 385 -21.61 5.90 -8.17
C PRO A 385 -20.66 4.81 -8.70
N TYR A 386 -19.82 4.22 -7.84
CA TYR A 386 -18.70 3.38 -8.26
C TYR A 386 -19.00 1.89 -8.32
N PHE A 387 -20.14 1.45 -7.79
CA PHE A 387 -20.53 0.05 -7.87
C PHE A 387 -21.35 -0.17 -9.13
N ARG A 388 -21.11 -1.29 -9.83
CA ARG A 388 -21.90 -1.66 -11.01
C ARG A 388 -23.39 -1.83 -10.71
N GLY A 389 -23.73 -1.93 -9.42
CA GLY A 389 -25.07 -2.18 -8.94
C GLY A 389 -25.52 -3.61 -9.22
N TYR A 390 -26.70 -3.93 -8.74
CA TYR A 390 -27.36 -5.18 -9.04
C TYR A 390 -27.71 -5.26 -10.54
N GLY A 391 -27.36 -6.37 -11.19
CA GLY A 391 -27.57 -6.55 -12.62
C GLY A 391 -27.97 -7.98 -13.02
N PRO A 392 -28.29 -8.23 -14.30
CA PRO A 392 -28.88 -9.49 -14.76
C PRO A 392 -28.04 -10.73 -14.42
N SER A 393 -26.70 -10.61 -14.44
CA SER A 393 -25.81 -11.72 -14.08
C SER A 393 -25.91 -12.10 -12.59
N THR A 394 -26.02 -11.10 -11.72
CA THR A 394 -26.19 -11.30 -10.27
C THR A 394 -27.58 -11.85 -9.99
N GLU A 395 -28.61 -11.33 -10.67
CA GLU A 395 -29.99 -11.82 -10.56
C GLU A 395 -30.11 -13.29 -10.92
N HIS A 396 -29.56 -13.69 -12.08
CA HIS A 396 -29.60 -15.07 -12.53
C HIS A 396 -28.99 -16.02 -11.48
N LYS A 397 -27.80 -15.69 -10.97
CA LYS A 397 -27.12 -16.48 -9.94
C LYS A 397 -27.89 -16.51 -8.61
N LEU A 398 -28.47 -15.39 -8.19
CA LEU A 398 -29.29 -15.32 -6.97
C LEU A 398 -30.52 -16.23 -7.10
N VAL A 399 -31.22 -16.20 -8.23
CA VAL A 399 -32.37 -17.08 -8.51
C VAL A 399 -31.96 -18.56 -8.50
N GLU A 400 -30.82 -18.92 -9.09
CA GLU A 400 -30.30 -20.29 -9.07
C GLU A 400 -30.00 -20.76 -7.64
N LYS A 401 -29.32 -19.93 -6.84
CA LYS A 401 -29.01 -20.24 -5.43
C LYS A 401 -30.28 -20.41 -4.60
N LEU A 402 -31.23 -19.49 -4.71
CA LEU A 402 -32.50 -19.56 -3.98
C LEU A 402 -33.29 -20.84 -4.32
N LYS A 403 -33.33 -21.25 -5.59
CA LYS A 403 -33.93 -22.54 -5.99
C LYS A 403 -33.20 -23.72 -5.37
N ALA A 404 -31.87 -23.72 -5.39
CA ALA A 404 -31.06 -24.78 -4.78
C ALA A 404 -31.23 -24.87 -3.26
N TRP A 405 -31.59 -23.76 -2.60
CA TRP A 405 -31.94 -23.69 -1.18
C TRP A 405 -33.43 -23.92 -0.89
N ASN A 406 -34.21 -24.36 -1.89
CA ASN A 406 -35.64 -24.64 -1.79
C ASN A 406 -36.52 -23.42 -1.44
N ALA A 407 -36.10 -22.20 -1.81
CA ALA A 407 -36.96 -21.02 -1.68
C ALA A 407 -38.21 -21.17 -2.58
N THR A 408 -39.36 -20.75 -2.07
CA THR A 408 -40.61 -20.75 -2.85
C THR A 408 -40.57 -19.69 -3.96
N PRO A 409 -41.40 -19.81 -5.02
CA PRO A 409 -41.47 -18.78 -6.08
C PRO A 409 -41.75 -17.37 -5.56
N ASP A 410 -42.58 -17.24 -4.52
CA ASP A 410 -42.92 -15.95 -3.91
C ASP A 410 -41.75 -15.35 -3.12
N GLN A 411 -40.96 -16.19 -2.42
CA GLN A 411 -39.73 -15.77 -1.76
C GLN A 411 -38.69 -15.32 -2.77
N ILE A 412 -38.49 -16.10 -3.86
CA ILE A 412 -37.55 -15.73 -4.93
C ILE A 412 -37.88 -14.35 -5.50
N ARG A 413 -39.16 -14.10 -5.83
CA ARG A 413 -39.60 -12.81 -6.34
C ARG A 413 -39.34 -11.68 -5.33
N THR A 414 -39.76 -11.87 -4.08
CA THR A 414 -39.59 -10.87 -3.01
C THR A 414 -38.13 -10.50 -2.79
N ILE A 415 -37.25 -11.50 -2.71
CA ILE A 415 -35.81 -11.28 -2.51
C ILE A 415 -35.19 -10.59 -3.73
N VAL A 416 -35.47 -11.05 -4.95
CA VAL A 416 -34.93 -10.43 -6.17
C VAL A 416 -35.37 -8.97 -6.29
N ASP A 417 -36.65 -8.66 -6.05
CA ASP A 417 -37.17 -7.30 -6.13
C ASP A 417 -36.56 -6.38 -5.06
N ARG A 418 -36.17 -6.93 -3.90
CA ARG A 418 -35.47 -6.20 -2.83
C ARG A 418 -34.05 -5.78 -3.24
N PHE A 419 -33.31 -6.63 -3.95
CA PHE A 419 -31.95 -6.32 -4.39
C PHE A 419 -31.87 -5.50 -5.68
N LYS A 420 -32.98 -5.37 -6.43
CA LYS A 420 -33.09 -4.49 -7.61
C LYS A 420 -33.25 -3.00 -7.27
N LYS A 421 -33.69 -2.70 -6.05
CA LYS A 421 -33.83 -1.33 -5.53
C LYS A 421 -32.46 -0.84 -5.09
#